data_AF-A0A3B0U8B8-F1
#
_entry.id   AF-A0A3B0U8B8-F1
#
_cell.length_a   1.000
_cell.length_b   1.000
_cell.length_c   1.000
_cell.angle_alpha   90.00
_cell.angle_beta   90.00
_cell.angle_gamma   90.00
#
_symmetry.space_group_name_H-M   'P 1'
#
loop_
_entity.id
_entity.type
_entity.pdbx_description
1 polymer ?
#
loop_
_entity_poly.entity_id
_entity_poly.type
_entity_poly.pdbx_seq_one_letter_code
_entity_poly.pdbx_strand_id
1 'polypeptide(L)'
;MDKIYNIKYVDAYYSYAKNINKTKLLLHEAYGYIEKNNNNIVIVFLKESGVGVETTIKEKKNIIKGLIIPDTALVSVSSIRDNLDVLNDLIEGMFLSVTWRDVVYVANRPRYDCSIMRTEGVLCKIESDHIVIKNPKTIRTYPLPRKNYPTKKPNYYIIPISFVSDVSIIK
;
A
#
# COMPACT_ATOMS: atom_id res chain seq x y z
N MET A 1 4.99 22.06 13.06
CA MET A 1 5.11 20.59 12.87
C MET A 1 6.50 20.26 13.34
N ASP A 2 6.67 19.90 14.61
CA ASP A 2 7.98 20.10 15.28
C ASP A 2 8.66 18.78 15.65
N LYS A 3 8.10 17.65 15.19
CA LYS A 3 8.61 16.32 15.51
C LYS A 3 8.69 15.44 14.26
N ILE A 4 9.86 14.83 14.06
CA ILE A 4 10.08 13.77 13.10
C ILE A 4 9.65 12.46 13.75
N TYR A 5 8.89 11.65 13.03
CA TYR A 5 8.44 10.34 13.49
C TYR A 5 9.12 9.24 12.66
N ASN A 6 9.39 8.11 13.31
CA ASN A 6 9.69 6.85 12.64
C ASN A 6 8.37 6.09 12.44
N ILE A 7 8.03 5.78 11.20
CA ILE A 7 6.88 4.96 10.85
C ILE A 7 7.36 3.61 10.34
N LYS A 8 6.77 2.57 10.91
CA LYS A 8 6.93 1.18 10.47
C LYS A 8 5.67 0.73 9.73
N TYR A 9 5.83 0.29 8.49
CA TYR A 9 4.70 -0.08 7.62
C TYR A 9 5.03 -1.33 6.79
N VAL A 10 4.00 -2.04 6.35
CA VAL A 10 4.11 -3.13 5.37
C VAL A 10 3.69 -2.63 3.99
N ASP A 11 4.11 -3.31 2.93
CA ASP A 11 3.73 -2.96 1.56
C ASP A 11 3.31 -4.20 0.76
N ALA A 12 2.50 -4.00 -0.27
CA ALA A 12 2.16 -5.03 -1.22
C ALA A 12 3.33 -5.24 -2.20
N TYR A 13 3.52 -6.47 -2.66
CA TYR A 13 4.59 -6.76 -3.63
C TYR A 13 4.18 -7.86 -4.61
N TYR A 14 4.91 -7.96 -5.70
CA TYR A 14 4.68 -8.97 -6.73
C TYR A 14 5.89 -9.88 -6.92
N SER A 15 5.64 -11.08 -7.42
CA SER A 15 6.68 -12.07 -7.75
C SER A 15 6.52 -12.60 -9.17
N TYR A 16 7.65 -12.76 -9.85
CA TYR A 16 7.75 -13.40 -11.18
C TYR A 16 8.25 -14.85 -11.08
N ALA A 17 8.42 -15.39 -9.87
CA ALA A 17 8.79 -16.79 -9.70
C ALA A 17 7.73 -17.70 -10.34
N LYS A 18 8.14 -18.86 -10.88
CA LYS A 18 7.18 -19.84 -11.43
C LYS A 18 6.31 -20.44 -10.31
N ASN A 19 6.95 -20.77 -9.19
CA ASN A 19 6.31 -21.32 -7.99
C ASN A 19 6.61 -20.45 -6.78
N ILE A 20 5.67 -20.40 -5.81
CA ILE A 20 5.83 -19.67 -4.57
C ILE A 20 5.49 -20.61 -3.40
N ASN A 21 6.43 -20.81 -2.49
CA ASN A 21 6.26 -21.76 -1.37
C ASN A 21 6.00 -21.02 -0.06
N LYS A 22 6.85 -20.03 0.25
CA LYS A 22 6.73 -19.19 1.44
C LYS A 22 6.65 -17.73 1.02
N THR A 23 5.74 -17.00 1.64
CA THR A 23 5.55 -15.56 1.49
C THR A 23 5.63 -14.90 2.85
N LYS A 24 6.14 -13.67 2.90
CA LYS A 24 6.25 -12.89 4.13
C LYS A 24 6.23 -11.42 3.74
N LEU A 25 5.45 -10.62 4.46
CA LEU A 25 5.51 -9.17 4.32
C LEU A 25 6.82 -8.64 4.89
N LEU A 26 7.46 -7.72 4.16
CA LEU A 26 8.62 -7.01 4.65
C LEU A 26 8.17 -5.78 5.45
N LEU A 27 8.86 -5.53 6.56
CA LEU A 27 8.66 -4.33 7.34
C LEU A 27 9.56 -3.23 6.78
N HIS A 28 8.96 -2.11 6.41
CA HIS A 28 9.62 -0.91 5.92
C HIS A 28 9.64 0.15 7.02
N GLU A 29 10.67 1.00 6.99
CA GLU A 29 10.80 2.14 7.90
C GLU A 29 10.91 3.45 7.10
N ALA A 30 10.21 4.47 7.55
CA ALA A 30 10.28 5.81 6.98
C ALA A 30 10.35 6.86 8.09
N TYR A 31 11.14 7.90 7.86
CA TYR A 31 11.35 9.00 8.80
C TYR A 31 10.85 10.30 8.18
N GLY A 32 9.94 11.00 8.84
CA GLY A 32 9.43 12.26 8.31
C GLY A 32 8.42 12.94 9.21
N TYR A 33 7.92 14.08 8.73
CA TYR A 33 6.80 14.76 9.36
C TYR A 33 5.51 14.06 8.96
N ILE A 34 4.64 13.83 9.93
CA ILE A 34 3.37 13.15 9.70
C ILE A 34 2.25 14.18 9.59
N GLU A 35 1.43 14.01 8.56
CA GLU A 35 0.13 14.65 8.44
C GLU A 35 -0.94 13.57 8.22
N LYS A 36 -2.02 13.60 9.01
CA LYS A 36 -3.17 12.71 8.80
C LYS A 36 -4.12 13.38 7.80
N ASN A 37 -4.47 12.67 6.74
CA ASN A 37 -5.44 13.12 5.75
C ASN A 37 -6.52 12.05 5.52
N ASN A 38 -7.69 12.24 6.14
CA ASN A 38 -8.77 11.25 6.17
C ASN A 38 -8.24 9.86 6.60
N ASN A 39 -8.38 8.86 5.73
CA ASN A 39 -7.95 7.48 5.96
C ASN A 39 -6.53 7.21 5.43
N ASN A 40 -5.72 8.26 5.26
CA ASN A 40 -4.34 8.17 4.80
C ASN A 40 -3.42 8.91 5.77
N ILE A 41 -2.17 8.46 5.79
CA ILE A 41 -1.09 9.11 6.51
C ILE A 41 -0.07 9.56 5.47
N VAL A 42 0.27 10.84 5.53
CA VAL A 42 1.22 11.48 4.62
C VAL A 42 2.49 11.72 5.39
N ILE A 43 3.54 11.01 5.00
CA ILE A 43 4.89 11.22 5.49
C ILE A 43 5.55 12.21 4.55
N VAL A 44 5.91 13.38 5.05
CA VAL A 44 6.60 14.41 4.29
C VAL A 44 8.10 14.33 4.57
N PHE A 45 8.89 14.12 3.53
CA PHE A 45 10.34 14.20 3.56
C PHE A 45 10.77 15.64 3.22
N LEU A 46 11.72 16.19 3.97
CA LEU A 46 12.36 17.46 3.60
C LEU A 46 13.45 17.19 2.58
N LYS A 47 13.53 18.02 1.53
CA LYS A 47 14.68 18.02 0.63
C LYS A 47 15.91 18.43 1.44
N GLU A 48 16.97 17.65 1.39
CA GLU A 48 18.29 18.15 1.79
C GLU A 48 18.70 19.23 0.79
N SER A 49 18.79 20.48 1.24
CA SER A 49 19.39 21.59 0.49
C SER A 49 20.58 22.09 1.29
N GLY A 50 21.74 22.24 0.63
CA GLY A 50 23.00 22.72 1.22
C GLY A 50 23.00 24.16 1.75
N VAL A 51 21.83 24.72 2.06
CA VAL A 51 21.64 26.05 2.66
C VAL A 51 20.66 25.91 3.81
N GLY A 52 21.12 26.25 5.02
CA GLY A 52 20.32 26.53 6.22
C GLY A 52 19.04 25.71 6.42
N VAL A 53 19.16 24.54 7.07
CA VAL A 53 18.06 23.63 7.39
C VAL A 53 16.92 24.33 8.15
N GLU A 54 17.22 25.31 9.02
CA GLU A 54 16.22 25.96 9.87
C GLU A 54 15.24 26.89 9.13
N THR A 55 15.69 27.64 8.12
CA THR A 55 14.84 28.59 7.39
C THR A 55 13.87 27.86 6.46
N THR A 56 14.33 26.76 5.88
CA THR A 56 13.55 25.93 4.93
C THR A 56 12.41 25.19 5.63
N ILE A 57 12.58 24.82 6.92
CA ILE A 57 11.56 24.18 7.75
C ILE A 57 10.42 25.15 8.07
N LYS A 58 10.73 26.41 8.43
CA LYS A 58 9.71 27.41 8.81
C LYS A 58 8.80 27.83 7.65
N GLU A 59 9.33 27.88 6.44
CA GLU A 59 8.58 28.40 5.29
C GLU A 59 7.76 27.35 4.52
N LYS A 60 7.92 26.04 4.81
CA LYS A 60 7.30 24.93 4.05
C LYS A 60 7.53 24.98 2.53
N LYS A 61 8.45 25.82 2.03
CA LYS A 61 8.59 26.13 0.59
C LYS A 61 9.25 25.01 -0.24
N ASN A 62 9.71 23.92 0.38
CA ASN A 62 10.43 22.83 -0.30
C ASN A 62 9.97 21.43 0.15
N ILE A 63 8.65 21.16 0.12
CA ILE A 63 8.11 19.80 0.28
C ILE A 63 8.41 19.01 -0.99
N ILE A 64 9.49 18.22 -0.96
CA ILE A 64 9.93 17.38 -2.08
C ILE A 64 10.04 15.96 -1.56
N LYS A 65 9.01 15.18 -1.88
CA LYS A 65 8.84 13.74 -1.63
C LYS A 65 8.01 13.44 -0.39
N GLY A 66 7.03 12.57 -0.57
CA GLY A 66 6.27 12.01 0.52
C GLY A 66 5.84 10.58 0.25
N LEU A 67 5.56 9.87 1.33
CA LEU A 67 4.94 8.56 1.31
C LEU A 67 3.50 8.73 1.78
N ILE A 68 2.54 8.27 1.00
CA ILE A 68 1.15 8.20 1.41
C ILE A 68 0.85 6.74 1.68
N ILE A 69 0.51 6.44 2.92
CA ILE A 69 0.17 5.09 3.36
C ILE A 69 -1.30 5.04 3.80
N PRO A 70 -2.00 3.92 3.57
CA PRO A 70 -3.28 3.68 4.21
C PRO A 70 -3.07 3.72 5.73
N ASP A 71 -3.97 4.32 6.48
CA ASP A 71 -3.93 4.30 7.95
C ASP A 71 -3.93 2.87 8.53
N THR A 72 -4.61 1.94 7.86
CA THR A 72 -4.62 0.51 8.18
C THR A 72 -3.28 -0.19 7.93
N ALA A 73 -2.34 0.42 7.20
CA ALA A 73 -1.01 -0.15 6.94
C ALA A 73 -0.06 -0.08 8.14
N LEU A 74 -0.39 0.70 9.16
CA LEU A 74 0.44 0.87 10.34
C LEU A 74 0.38 -0.37 11.24
N VAL A 75 1.55 -0.93 11.55
CA VAL A 75 1.69 -2.12 12.41
C VAL A 75 1.16 -1.90 13.84
N SER A 76 1.10 -0.63 14.30
CA SER A 76 0.60 -0.28 15.62
C SER A 76 -0.93 -0.12 15.70
N VAL A 77 -1.65 -0.19 14.58
CA VAL A 77 -3.12 -0.06 14.57
C VAL A 77 -3.70 -1.47 14.76
N SER A 78 -4.24 -1.69 15.95
CA SER A 78 -4.72 -2.97 16.48
C SER A 78 -5.90 -3.62 15.75
N SER A 79 -6.35 -3.09 14.61
CA SER A 79 -7.61 -3.44 13.96
C SER A 79 -7.47 -4.38 12.74
N ILE A 80 -6.35 -5.10 12.57
CA ILE A 80 -6.26 -6.15 11.53
C ILE A 80 -7.40 -7.20 11.70
N ARG A 81 -7.95 -7.33 12.91
CA ARG A 81 -9.02 -8.28 13.24
C ARG A 81 -10.36 -7.97 12.57
N ASP A 82 -10.66 -6.71 12.23
CA ASP A 82 -11.97 -6.37 11.65
C ASP A 82 -12.05 -6.66 10.14
N ASN A 83 -10.89 -6.85 9.47
CA ASN A 83 -10.82 -7.18 8.03
C ASN A 83 -10.83 -8.69 7.74
N LEU A 84 -10.81 -9.55 8.77
CA LEU A 84 -10.80 -11.01 8.57
C LEU A 84 -12.16 -11.55 8.12
N ASP A 85 -13.26 -10.87 8.44
CA ASP A 85 -14.61 -11.29 8.03
C ASP A 85 -14.76 -11.39 6.51
N VAL A 86 -14.07 -10.52 5.78
CA VAL A 86 -14.04 -10.52 4.30
C VAL A 86 -13.38 -11.78 3.72
N LEU A 87 -12.62 -12.53 4.53
CA LEU A 87 -11.86 -13.70 4.10
C LEU A 87 -12.45 -15.03 4.57
N ASN A 88 -13.44 -15.02 5.47
CA ASN A 88 -13.94 -16.23 6.12
C ASN A 88 -14.51 -17.28 5.14
N ASP A 89 -15.08 -16.83 4.02
CA ASP A 89 -15.69 -17.70 3.01
C ASP A 89 -14.77 -18.05 1.83
N LEU A 90 -13.52 -17.56 1.85
CA LEU A 90 -12.59 -17.72 0.74
C LEU A 90 -11.83 -19.03 0.83
N ILE A 91 -11.80 -19.76 -0.28
CA ILE A 91 -11.08 -21.04 -0.41
C ILE A 91 -10.02 -20.91 -1.50
N GLU A 92 -8.84 -21.48 -1.26
CA GLU A 92 -7.79 -21.55 -2.28
C GLU A 92 -8.32 -22.17 -3.58
N GLY A 93 -7.93 -21.59 -4.72
CA GLY A 93 -8.41 -21.96 -6.05
C GLY A 93 -9.59 -21.12 -6.56
N MET A 94 -10.26 -20.34 -5.71
CA MET A 94 -11.34 -19.44 -6.15
C MET A 94 -10.79 -18.31 -7.04
N PHE A 95 -11.57 -17.91 -8.05
CA PHE A 95 -11.29 -16.71 -8.85
C PHE A 95 -11.95 -15.49 -8.19
N LEU A 96 -11.15 -14.49 -7.83
CA LEU A 96 -11.59 -13.36 -7.01
C LEU A 96 -11.28 -12.01 -7.68
N SER A 97 -12.05 -10.99 -7.30
CA SER A 97 -11.70 -9.57 -7.42
C SER A 97 -11.37 -9.01 -6.04
N VAL A 98 -10.22 -8.37 -5.89
CA VAL A 98 -9.77 -7.73 -4.64
C VAL A 98 -9.61 -6.24 -4.89
N THR A 99 -10.32 -5.40 -4.14
CA THR A 99 -10.10 -3.95 -4.11
C THR A 99 -9.25 -3.59 -2.90
N TRP A 100 -8.18 -2.83 -3.12
CA TRP A 100 -7.22 -2.51 -2.06
C TRP A 100 -6.55 -1.14 -2.26
N ARG A 101 -6.00 -0.60 -1.18
CA ARG A 101 -5.33 0.72 -1.14
C ARG A 101 -3.82 0.55 -1.16
N ASP A 102 -3.17 1.06 -2.18
CA ASP A 102 -1.73 0.93 -2.40
C ASP A 102 -0.94 2.10 -1.83
N VAL A 103 0.26 1.81 -1.33
CA VAL A 103 1.19 2.82 -0.83
C VAL A 103 1.70 3.65 -2.00
N VAL A 104 1.72 4.98 -1.83
CA VAL A 104 2.09 5.89 -2.92
C VAL A 104 3.32 6.69 -2.54
N TYR A 105 4.37 6.54 -3.33
CA TYR A 105 5.46 7.49 -3.35
C TYR A 105 5.11 8.67 -4.25
N VAL A 106 5.13 9.88 -3.69
CA VAL A 106 4.81 11.13 -4.40
C VAL A 106 6.04 12.01 -4.42
N ALA A 107 6.50 12.39 -5.61
CA ALA A 107 7.55 13.39 -5.78
C ALA A 107 6.96 14.66 -6.41
N ASN A 108 7.09 15.80 -5.72
CA ASN A 108 6.75 17.14 -6.22
C ASN A 108 5.30 17.28 -6.77
N ARG A 109 4.31 16.64 -6.14
CA ARG A 109 2.90 16.76 -6.54
C ARG A 109 1.99 16.91 -5.32
N PRO A 110 0.90 17.70 -5.41
CA PRO A 110 -0.09 17.83 -4.35
C PRO A 110 -1.00 16.59 -4.37
N ARG A 111 -0.54 15.50 -3.78
CA ARG A 111 -1.32 14.27 -3.63
C ARG A 111 -1.25 13.84 -2.17
N TYR A 112 -2.40 13.45 -1.63
CA TYR A 112 -2.58 13.11 -0.22
C TYR A 112 -3.39 11.84 0.00
N ASP A 113 -3.68 11.10 -1.07
CA ASP A 113 -4.50 9.90 -1.10
C ASP A 113 -3.76 8.69 -1.69
N CYS A 114 -4.07 7.51 -1.16
CA CYS A 114 -3.55 6.25 -1.69
C CYS A 114 -4.11 5.96 -3.09
N SER A 115 -3.42 5.10 -3.85
CA SER A 115 -3.99 4.60 -5.11
C SER A 115 -5.00 3.51 -4.77
N ILE A 116 -6.13 3.48 -5.49
CA ILE A 116 -7.06 2.35 -5.38
C ILE A 116 -6.74 1.39 -6.51
N MET A 117 -6.55 0.14 -6.13
CA MET A 117 -6.19 -0.96 -7.01
C MET A 117 -7.32 -1.97 -7.01
N ARG A 118 -7.60 -2.55 -8.18
CA ARG A 118 -8.46 -3.72 -8.33
C ARG A 118 -7.64 -4.83 -8.97
N THR A 119 -7.53 -5.95 -8.28
CA THR A 119 -6.75 -7.12 -8.70
C THR A 119 -7.68 -8.30 -8.89
N GLU A 120 -7.65 -8.91 -10.07
CA GLU A 120 -8.37 -10.15 -10.36
C GLU A 120 -7.39 -11.30 -10.55
N GLY A 121 -7.70 -12.47 -10.02
CA GLY A 121 -6.86 -13.65 -10.17
C GLY A 121 -7.35 -14.83 -9.34
N VAL A 122 -6.57 -15.91 -9.34
CA VAL A 122 -6.87 -17.11 -8.56
C VAL A 122 -6.28 -16.94 -7.17
N LEU A 123 -7.10 -17.08 -6.12
CA LEU A 123 -6.63 -17.14 -4.75
C LEU A 123 -5.69 -18.35 -4.60
N CYS A 124 -4.43 -18.08 -4.33
CA CYS A 124 -3.39 -19.10 -4.20
C CYS A 124 -3.15 -19.48 -2.74
N LYS A 125 -3.26 -18.52 -1.82
CA LYS A 125 -2.99 -18.71 -0.41
C LYS A 125 -3.60 -17.61 0.45
N ILE A 126 -4.00 -17.98 1.67
CA ILE A 126 -4.35 -17.04 2.73
C ILE A 126 -3.35 -17.25 3.87
N GLU A 127 -2.63 -16.20 4.25
CA GLU A 127 -1.75 -16.16 5.42
C GLU A 127 -2.37 -15.23 6.47
N SER A 128 -1.85 -15.23 7.69
CA SER A 128 -2.45 -14.46 8.80
C SER A 128 -2.50 -12.94 8.58
N ASP A 129 -1.62 -12.41 7.72
CA ASP A 129 -1.42 -10.96 7.49
C ASP A 129 -1.54 -10.56 6.01
N HIS A 130 -1.63 -11.52 5.08
CA HIS A 130 -1.73 -11.24 3.64
C HIS A 130 -2.43 -12.35 2.86
N ILE A 131 -2.91 -12.01 1.67
CA ILE A 131 -3.40 -12.96 0.67
C ILE A 131 -2.45 -13.02 -0.53
N VAL A 132 -2.42 -14.17 -1.20
CA VAL A 132 -1.61 -14.39 -2.40
C VAL A 132 -2.54 -14.67 -3.58
N ILE A 133 -2.46 -13.83 -4.62
CA ILE A 133 -3.24 -13.96 -5.85
C ILE A 133 -2.33 -14.41 -6.99
N LYS A 134 -2.66 -15.54 -7.62
CA LYS A 134 -1.94 -16.11 -8.76
C LYS A 134 -2.51 -15.60 -10.09
N ASN A 135 -1.62 -15.43 -11.05
CA ASN A 135 -1.89 -14.88 -12.40
C ASN A 135 -2.64 -13.54 -12.40
N PRO A 136 -2.30 -12.61 -11.48
CA PRO A 136 -3.09 -11.41 -11.25
C PRO A 136 -3.19 -10.52 -12.51
N LYS A 137 -4.36 -9.90 -12.68
CA LYS A 137 -4.58 -8.74 -13.53
C LYS A 137 -4.96 -7.58 -12.63
N THR A 138 -4.08 -6.59 -12.52
CA THR A 138 -4.31 -5.45 -11.63
C THR A 138 -4.49 -4.17 -12.45
N ILE A 139 -5.54 -3.43 -12.13
CA ILE A 139 -5.79 -2.09 -12.64
C ILE A 139 -5.74 -1.10 -11.48
N ARG A 140 -5.03 0.01 -11.67
CA ARG A 140 -5.19 1.17 -10.81
C ARG A 140 -6.47 1.88 -11.22
N THR A 141 -7.47 1.87 -10.35
CA THR A 141 -8.79 2.52 -10.58
C THR A 141 -8.78 3.99 -10.16
N TYR A 142 -7.88 4.36 -9.25
CA TYR A 142 -7.69 5.73 -8.80
C TYR A 142 -6.19 6.05 -8.54
N PRO A 143 -5.70 7.26 -8.90
CA PRO A 143 -6.40 8.33 -9.60
C PRO A 143 -6.64 7.98 -11.08
N LEU A 144 -7.61 8.65 -11.69
CA LEU A 144 -7.88 8.54 -13.12
C LEU A 144 -6.74 9.16 -13.96
N PRO A 145 -6.52 8.69 -15.20
CA PRO A 145 -7.22 7.60 -15.87
C PRO A 145 -6.80 6.21 -15.34
N ARG A 146 -7.68 5.22 -15.52
CA ARG A 146 -7.39 3.83 -15.14
C ARG A 146 -6.20 3.30 -15.93
N LYS A 147 -5.28 2.60 -15.27
CA LYS A 147 -4.08 2.03 -15.91
C LYS A 147 -3.79 0.63 -15.40
N ASN A 148 -3.35 -0.25 -16.29
CA ASN A 148 -2.80 -1.55 -15.90
C ASN A 148 -1.56 -1.37 -15.02
N TYR A 149 -1.39 -2.24 -14.04
CA TYR A 149 -0.26 -2.21 -13.12
C TYR A 149 0.08 -3.64 -12.65
N PRO A 150 1.35 -4.00 -12.45
CA PRO A 150 2.53 -3.38 -13.08
C PRO A 150 2.52 -3.58 -14.60
N THR A 151 3.41 -2.88 -15.31
CA THR A 151 3.52 -2.97 -16.79
C THR A 151 3.77 -4.40 -17.28
N LYS A 152 4.60 -5.15 -16.55
CA LYS A 152 4.87 -6.57 -16.83
C LYS A 152 3.99 -7.43 -15.92
N LYS A 153 3.22 -8.35 -16.50
CA LYS A 153 2.32 -9.22 -15.72
C LYS A 153 3.12 -10.12 -14.76
N PRO A 154 2.88 -10.05 -13.44
CA PRO A 154 3.52 -10.96 -12.49
C PRO A 154 2.78 -12.29 -12.41
N ASN A 155 3.44 -13.30 -11.83
CA ASN A 155 2.81 -14.60 -11.57
C ASN A 155 2.03 -14.58 -10.27
N TYR A 156 2.48 -13.79 -9.28
CA TYR A 156 1.85 -13.68 -7.97
C TYR A 156 1.79 -12.22 -7.52
N TYR A 157 0.70 -11.87 -6.86
CA TYR A 157 0.55 -10.65 -6.08
C TYR A 157 0.38 -11.03 -4.61
N ILE A 158 1.10 -10.34 -3.72
CA ILE A 158 1.03 -10.50 -2.29
C ILE A 158 0.44 -9.21 -1.73
N ILE A 159 -0.78 -9.27 -1.18
CA ILE A 159 -1.55 -8.10 -0.74
C ILE A 159 -1.77 -8.22 0.77
N PRO A 160 -1.28 -7.26 1.59
CA PRO A 160 -1.59 -7.21 3.00
C PRO A 160 -3.10 -7.16 3.24
N ILE A 161 -3.62 -7.95 4.17
CA ILE A 161 -5.06 -7.97 4.50
C ILE A 161 -5.53 -6.59 4.97
N SER A 162 -4.64 -5.85 5.64
CA SER A 162 -4.92 -4.49 6.08
C SER A 162 -5.11 -3.49 4.93
N PHE A 163 -4.71 -3.82 3.70
CA PHE A 163 -4.89 -2.94 2.54
C PHE A 163 -6.21 -3.21 1.83
N VAL A 164 -6.80 -4.39 2.04
CA VAL A 164 -8.01 -4.85 1.39
C VAL A 164 -9.21 -4.08 1.93
N SER A 165 -9.99 -3.52 1.02
CA SER A 165 -11.25 -2.84 1.33
C SER A 165 -12.48 -3.66 0.93
N ASP A 166 -12.34 -4.53 -0.06
CA ASP A 166 -13.44 -5.35 -0.58
C ASP A 166 -12.89 -6.59 -1.32
N VAL A 167 -13.63 -7.69 -1.25
CA VAL A 167 -13.36 -8.93 -2.00
C VAL A 167 -14.67 -9.49 -2.54
N SER A 168 -14.68 -9.88 -3.81
CA SER A 168 -15.81 -10.55 -4.45
C SER A 168 -15.36 -11.80 -5.19
N ILE A 169 -16.18 -12.86 -5.09
CA ILE A 169 -16.00 -14.09 -5.87
C ILE A 169 -16.53 -13.84 -7.29
N ILE A 170 -15.72 -14.15 -8.30
CA ILE A 170 -16.10 -14.08 -9.71
C ILE A 170 -16.45 -15.51 -10.15
N LYS A 171 -17.72 -15.70 -10.52
CA LYS A 171 -18.23 -16.97 -11.07
C LYS A 171 -17.91 -17.12 -12.55
#